data_AF-A0A3P7MKZ0-F1
#
_entry.id   AF-A0A3P7MKZ0-F1
#
_cell.length_a   1.000
_cell.length_b   1.000
_cell.length_c   1.000
_cell.angle_alpha   90.00
_cell.angle_beta   90.00
_cell.angle_gamma   90.00
#
_symmetry.space_group_name_H-M   'P 1'
#
loop_
_entity.id
_entity.type
_entity.pdbx_description
1 polymer ?
#
loop_
_entity_poly.entity_id
_entity_poly.type
_entity_poly.pdbx_seq_one_letter_code
_entity_poly.pdbx_strand_id
1 'polypeptide(L)'
;MLKEDENVTDLHAVEDAFVPVIKLKYAGIELDILFARLALKEIPDDQTLNDDMLLKNLDDKSIRSLNGFLGGVTWAILVARTCQLYPNASPSKLLLKFFLVFVTWEWPLPVVLKDMDSANRPDIGNLQELVWDPRIRGSDR
;
A
#
# COMPACT_ATOMS: atom_id res chain seq x y z
N MET A 1 8.39 23.71 -3.38
CA MET A 1 8.45 22.66 -2.33
C MET A 1 9.30 21.46 -2.76
N LEU A 2 8.80 20.42 -3.44
CA LEU A 2 9.62 19.21 -3.75
C LEU A 2 10.85 19.48 -4.63
N LYS A 3 10.78 20.43 -5.57
CA LYS A 3 11.91 20.82 -6.43
C LYS A 3 13.01 21.60 -5.70
N GLU A 4 12.72 22.10 -4.50
CA GLU A 4 13.61 22.99 -3.74
C GLU A 4 14.29 22.25 -2.59
N ASP A 5 13.93 20.98 -2.35
CA ASP A 5 14.49 20.14 -1.29
C ASP A 5 15.74 19.40 -1.79
N GLU A 6 16.86 19.57 -1.10
CA GLU A 6 18.17 18.98 -1.46
C GLU A 6 18.17 17.45 -1.39
N ASN A 7 17.24 16.83 -0.65
CA ASN A 7 17.12 15.39 -0.54
C ASN A 7 16.38 14.75 -1.72
N VAL A 8 15.78 15.56 -2.59
CA VAL A 8 14.96 15.10 -3.72
C VAL A 8 15.82 14.97 -4.98
N THR A 9 15.84 13.77 -5.56
CA THR A 9 16.42 13.47 -6.87
C THR A 9 15.41 12.75 -7.76
N ASP A 10 15.69 12.65 -9.06
CA ASP A 10 14.86 11.93 -10.05
C ASP A 10 13.35 12.34 -10.07
N LEU A 11 13.03 13.56 -9.66
CA LEU A 11 11.65 14.06 -9.58
C LEU A 11 11.04 14.27 -10.97
N HIS A 12 9.96 13.54 -11.26
CA HIS A 12 9.17 13.69 -12.47
C HIS A 12 7.70 13.36 -12.22
N ALA A 13 6.81 14.08 -12.90
CA ALA A 13 5.37 13.81 -12.87
C ALA A 13 4.94 13.06 -14.13
N VAL A 14 4.03 12.10 -13.97
CA VAL A 14 3.41 11.34 -15.06
C VAL A 14 1.90 11.57 -14.99
N GLU A 15 1.43 12.64 -15.63
CA GLU A 15 0.03 13.11 -15.54
C GLU A 15 -0.94 12.38 -16.48
N ASP A 16 -0.40 11.86 -17.59
CA ASP A 16 -1.15 11.17 -18.65
C ASP A 16 -1.30 9.66 -18.40
N ALA A 17 -0.71 9.14 -17.31
CA ALA A 17 -0.90 7.76 -16.90
C ALA A 17 -2.37 7.47 -16.52
N PHE A 18 -2.73 6.19 -16.56
CA PHE A 18 -4.06 5.74 -16.14
C PHE A 18 -4.41 6.18 -14.70
N VAL A 19 -3.41 6.20 -13.81
CA VAL A 19 -3.42 6.86 -12.50
C VAL A 19 -2.25 7.85 -12.48
N PRO A 20 -2.49 9.17 -12.36
CA PRO A 20 -1.42 10.15 -12.28
C PRO A 20 -0.51 9.92 -11.07
N VAL A 21 0.80 10.02 -11.27
CA VAL A 21 1.80 9.76 -10.22
C VAL A 21 2.96 10.74 -10.33
N ILE A 22 3.45 11.21 -9.19
CA ILE A 22 4.73 11.90 -9.06
C ILE A 22 5.74 10.89 -8.54
N LYS A 23 6.80 10.68 -9.32
CA LYS A 23 7.89 9.77 -8.99
C LYS A 23 9.10 10.59 -8.58
N LEU A 24 9.76 10.20 -7.50
CA LEU A 24 11.03 10.79 -7.08
C LEU A 24 11.87 9.78 -6.30
N LYS A 25 13.12 10.15 -6.03
CA LYS A 25 13.91 9.59 -4.95
C LYS A 25 14.05 10.61 -3.85
N TYR A 26 13.67 10.25 -2.63
CA TYR A 26 13.91 11.07 -1.45
C TYR A 26 14.97 10.39 -0.58
N ALA A 27 16.11 11.04 -0.35
CA ALA A 27 17.24 10.46 0.40
C ALA A 27 17.66 9.06 -0.09
N GLY A 28 17.58 8.82 -1.41
CA GLY A 28 17.91 7.54 -2.05
C GLY A 28 16.78 6.49 -2.07
N ILE A 29 15.62 6.79 -1.49
CA ILE A 29 14.45 5.89 -1.49
C ILE A 29 13.50 6.29 -2.63
N GLU A 30 13.17 5.34 -3.51
CA GLU A 30 12.19 5.55 -4.57
C GLU A 30 10.77 5.65 -4.00
N LEU A 31 10.08 6.75 -4.34
CA LEU A 31 8.72 7.05 -3.90
C LEU A 31 7.82 7.32 -5.11
N ASP A 32 6.65 6.68 -5.08
CA ASP A 32 5.54 6.92 -6.00
C ASP A 32 4.41 7.62 -5.21
N ILE A 33 4.18 8.91 -5.49
CA ILE A 33 3.16 9.73 -4.84
C ILE A 33 1.94 9.84 -5.75
N LEU A 34 0.80 9.35 -5.28
CA LEU A 34 -0.50 9.51 -5.94
C LEU A 34 -1.22 10.75 -5.39
N PHE A 35 -2.13 11.30 -6.19
CA PHE A 35 -2.98 12.42 -5.77
C PHE A 35 -4.46 12.08 -5.95
N ALA A 36 -5.26 12.45 -4.95
CA ALA A 36 -6.72 12.38 -4.99
C ALA A 36 -7.31 13.59 -4.26
N ARG A 37 -8.35 14.19 -4.84
CA ARG A 37 -9.05 15.34 -4.23
C ARG A 37 -10.43 14.93 -3.71
N LEU A 38 -10.54 14.65 -2.42
CA LEU A 38 -11.81 14.32 -1.77
C LEU A 38 -12.83 15.46 -1.88
N ALA A 39 -14.11 15.10 -1.95
CA ALA A 39 -15.24 16.04 -1.96
C ALA A 39 -15.55 16.60 -0.55
N LEU A 40 -14.50 16.93 0.20
CA LEU A 40 -14.56 17.50 1.55
C LEU A 40 -14.02 18.93 1.51
N LYS A 41 -14.53 19.80 2.39
CA LYS A 41 -14.03 21.17 2.51
C LYS A 41 -12.65 21.22 3.18
N GLU A 42 -12.39 20.25 4.05
CA GLU A 42 -11.18 20.09 4.83
C GLU A 42 -10.99 18.60 5.09
N ILE A 43 -9.74 18.15 5.19
CA ILE A 43 -9.42 16.77 5.52
C ILE A 43 -9.18 16.71 7.04
N PRO A 44 -10.04 16.02 7.82
CA PRO A 44 -9.81 15.87 9.25
C PRO A 44 -8.60 14.96 9.52
N ASP A 45 -7.91 15.17 10.64
CA ASP A 45 -6.70 14.41 11.00
C ASP A 45 -6.95 12.91 11.19
N ASP A 46 -8.19 12.52 11.51
CA ASP A 46 -8.64 11.13 11.69
C ASP A 46 -9.32 10.54 10.45
N GLN A 47 -9.19 11.20 9.28
CA GLN A 47 -9.81 10.73 8.04
C GLN A 47 -9.29 9.34 7.64
N THR A 48 -10.21 8.39 7.50
CA THR A 48 -9.94 7.07 6.93
C THR A 48 -10.44 6.98 5.49
N LEU A 49 -9.89 6.07 4.68
CA LEU A 49 -10.31 5.85 3.28
C LEU A 49 -11.25 4.65 3.12
N ASN A 50 -11.78 4.12 4.23
CA ASN A 50 -12.55 2.87 4.23
C ASN A 50 -14.05 3.09 3.98
N ASP A 51 -14.49 4.34 3.78
CA ASP A 51 -15.88 4.69 3.51
C ASP A 51 -16.10 4.92 2.01
N ASP A 52 -16.84 4.02 1.36
CA ASP A 52 -17.20 4.11 -0.06
C ASP A 52 -17.96 5.42 -0.40
N MET A 53 -18.59 6.07 0.59
CA MET A 53 -19.24 7.37 0.37
C MET A 53 -18.24 8.46 -0.01
N LEU A 54 -16.96 8.31 0.36
CA LEU A 54 -15.89 9.23 -0.03
C LEU A 54 -15.71 9.28 -1.53
N LEU A 55 -16.04 8.19 -2.25
CA LEU A 55 -15.92 8.08 -3.71
C LEU A 55 -16.97 8.91 -4.47
N LYS A 56 -18.00 9.43 -3.79
CA LYS A 56 -19.05 10.23 -4.41
C LYS A 56 -18.52 11.60 -4.83
N ASN A 57 -18.90 12.03 -6.03
CA ASN A 57 -18.57 13.35 -6.62
C ASN A 57 -17.06 13.59 -6.85
N LEU A 58 -16.25 12.53 -6.86
CA LEU A 58 -14.87 12.60 -7.32
C LEU A 58 -14.77 12.48 -8.85
N ASP A 59 -13.70 13.03 -9.41
CA ASP A 59 -13.32 12.77 -10.79
C ASP A 59 -12.70 11.37 -10.94
N ASP A 60 -12.75 10.82 -12.16
CA ASP A 60 -12.25 9.47 -12.45
C ASP A 60 -10.79 9.24 -12.04
N LYS A 61 -9.92 10.26 -12.12
CA LYS A 61 -8.50 10.11 -11.76
C LYS A 61 -8.37 9.96 -10.24
N SER A 62 -9.06 10.81 -9.47
CA SER A 62 -9.08 10.72 -8.01
C SER A 62 -9.72 9.41 -7.51
N ILE A 63 -10.80 8.93 -8.16
CA ILE A 63 -11.40 7.63 -7.83
C ILE A 63 -10.37 6.51 -8.01
N ARG A 64 -9.62 6.50 -9.11
CA ARG A 64 -8.59 5.46 -9.36
C ARG A 64 -7.43 5.52 -8.38
N SER A 65 -7.01 6.73 -7.98
CA SER A 65 -5.97 6.93 -6.97
C SER A 65 -6.41 6.39 -5.60
N LEU A 66 -7.70 6.47 -5.26
CA LEU A 66 -8.26 6.01 -3.98
C LEU A 66 -8.64 4.52 -3.99
N ASN A 67 -9.25 4.05 -5.07
CA ASN A 67 -9.73 2.68 -5.22
C ASN A 67 -8.62 1.67 -5.49
N GLY A 68 -7.35 2.05 -5.24
CA GLY A 68 -6.14 1.29 -5.51
C GLY A 68 -6.42 -0.19 -5.67
N PHE A 69 -6.62 -0.64 -6.91
CA PHE A 69 -6.68 -2.07 -7.22
C PHE A 69 -5.42 -2.67 -6.59
N LEU A 70 -5.49 -3.95 -6.18
CA LEU A 70 -4.31 -4.69 -5.74
C LEU A 70 -3.15 -4.36 -6.71
N GLY A 71 -2.22 -3.54 -6.24
CA GLY A 71 -1.15 -3.03 -7.07
C GLY A 71 -0.19 -4.18 -7.37
N GLY A 72 0.82 -3.93 -8.21
CA GLY A 72 1.86 -4.94 -8.46
C GLY A 72 2.50 -5.47 -7.18
N VAL A 73 2.70 -4.60 -6.18
CA VAL A 73 3.24 -4.96 -4.86
C VAL A 73 2.28 -5.86 -4.09
N THR A 74 0.99 -5.56 -4.04
CA THR A 74 0.02 -6.37 -3.31
C THR A 74 -0.11 -7.76 -3.94
N TRP A 75 -0.20 -7.86 -5.27
CA TRP A 75 -0.17 -9.15 -5.96
C TRP A 75 1.11 -9.93 -5.69
N ALA A 76 2.26 -9.26 -5.70
CA ALA A 76 3.55 -9.89 -5.41
C ALA A 76 3.59 -10.45 -3.98
N ILE A 77 3.04 -9.74 -2.99
CA ILE A 77 2.93 -10.22 -1.60
C ILE A 77 2.04 -11.45 -1.52
N LEU A 78 0.84 -11.42 -2.13
CA LEU A 78 -0.08 -12.56 -2.11
C LEU A 78 0.54 -13.80 -2.79
N VAL A 79 1.21 -13.61 -3.92
CA VAL A 79 1.93 -14.68 -4.64
C VAL A 79 3.10 -15.20 -3.80
N ALA A 80 3.90 -14.32 -3.21
CA ALA A 80 5.02 -14.70 -2.35
C ALA A 80 4.53 -15.54 -1.15
N ARG A 81 3.41 -15.16 -0.52
CA ARG A 81 2.81 -15.95 0.55
C ARG A 81 2.38 -17.33 0.07
N THR A 82 1.79 -17.43 -1.13
CA THR A 82 1.43 -18.73 -1.72
C THR A 82 2.66 -19.59 -1.95
N CYS A 83 3.75 -19.02 -2.46
CA CYS A 83 5.02 -19.72 -2.64
C CYS A 83 5.58 -20.23 -1.30
N GLN A 84 5.50 -19.43 -0.23
CA GLN A 84 5.94 -19.86 1.11
C GLN A 84 5.13 -21.05 1.64
N LEU A 85 3.82 -21.09 1.41
CA LEU A 85 2.95 -22.19 1.83
C LEU A 85 3.16 -23.46 0.99
N TYR A 86 3.66 -23.34 -0.24
CA TYR A 86 3.83 -24.44 -1.18
C TYR A 86 5.21 -24.40 -1.87
N PRO A 87 6.33 -24.57 -1.13
CA PRO A 87 7.68 -24.29 -1.63
C PRO A 87 8.15 -25.21 -2.78
N ASN A 88 7.57 -26.40 -2.90
CA ASN A 88 7.93 -27.39 -3.91
C ASN A 88 6.91 -27.50 -5.06
N ALA A 89 5.91 -26.61 -5.10
CA ALA A 89 4.87 -26.67 -6.14
C ALA A 89 5.39 -26.09 -7.47
N SER A 90 4.96 -26.70 -8.58
CA SER A 90 5.21 -26.14 -9.91
C SER A 90 4.44 -24.81 -10.09
N PRO A 91 4.88 -23.92 -10.99
CA PRO A 91 4.18 -22.66 -11.26
C PRO A 91 2.69 -22.84 -11.59
N SER A 92 2.34 -23.88 -12.36
CA SER A 92 0.94 -24.22 -12.68
C SER A 92 0.13 -24.59 -11.44
N LYS A 93 0.72 -25.30 -10.47
CA LYS A 93 0.07 -25.64 -9.21
C LYS A 93 -0.02 -24.43 -8.28
N LEU A 94 0.99 -23.55 -8.28
CA LEU A 94 0.97 -22.32 -7.49
C LEU A 94 -0.21 -21.42 -7.84
N LEU A 95 -0.58 -21.30 -9.13
CA LEU A 95 -1.79 -20.57 -9.53
C LEU A 95 -3.07 -21.14 -8.91
N LEU A 96 -3.24 -22.47 -8.96
CA LEU A 96 -4.40 -23.11 -8.33
C LEU A 96 -4.38 -22.93 -6.81
N LYS A 97 -3.21 -23.05 -6.18
CA LYS A 97 -3.03 -22.85 -4.75
C LYS A 97 -3.28 -21.41 -4.33
N PHE A 98 -2.92 -20.44 -5.16
CA PHE A 98 -3.14 -19.02 -4.91
C PHE A 98 -4.63 -18.74 -4.70
N PHE A 99 -5.47 -19.15 -5.66
CA PHE A 99 -6.92 -18.94 -5.54
C PHE A 99 -7.51 -19.72 -4.37
N LEU A 100 -7.05 -20.95 -4.12
CA LEU A 100 -7.49 -21.74 -2.97
C LEU A 100 -7.16 -21.05 -1.63
N VAL A 101 -5.94 -20.54 -1.48
CA VAL A 101 -5.51 -19.86 -0.24
C VAL A 101 -6.35 -18.62 0.02
N PHE A 102 -6.50 -17.76 -0.99
CA PHE A 102 -7.14 -16.45 -0.78
C PHE A 102 -8.66 -16.45 -0.84
N VAL A 103 -9.28 -17.51 -1.39
CA VAL A 103 -10.73 -17.70 -1.27
C VAL A 103 -11.12 -18.23 0.11
N THR A 104 -10.25 -19.02 0.75
CA THR A 104 -10.48 -19.54 2.11
C THR A 104 -9.76 -18.74 3.19
N TRP A 105 -9.16 -17.60 2.84
CA TRP A 105 -8.44 -16.78 3.80
C TRP A 105 -9.42 -16.10 4.74
N GLU A 106 -9.14 -16.15 6.05
CA GLU A 106 -9.97 -15.56 7.09
C GLU A 106 -9.73 -14.05 7.17
N TRP A 107 -10.16 -13.32 6.14
CA TRP A 107 -10.18 -11.86 6.18
C TRP A 107 -10.95 -11.37 7.42
N PRO A 108 -10.47 -10.34 8.14
CA PRO A 108 -9.43 -9.37 7.76
C PRO A 108 -8.00 -9.73 8.23
N LEU A 109 -7.67 -11.00 8.52
CA LEU A 109 -6.32 -11.35 8.95
C LEU A 109 -5.25 -10.91 7.92
N PRO A 110 -4.16 -10.25 8.36
CA PRO A 110 -3.16 -9.72 7.46
C PRO A 110 -2.37 -10.83 6.78
N VAL A 111 -2.01 -10.59 5.52
CA VAL A 111 -1.07 -11.45 4.81
C VAL A 111 0.35 -11.00 5.12
N VAL A 112 1.05 -11.77 5.96
CA VAL A 112 2.40 -11.46 6.43
C VAL A 112 3.42 -12.41 5.80
N LEU A 113 4.50 -11.86 5.24
CA LEU A 113 5.59 -12.64 4.62
C LEU A 113 6.67 -13.06 5.61
N LYS A 114 6.85 -12.32 6.70
CA LYS A 114 7.83 -12.59 7.74
C LYS A 114 7.35 -11.98 9.05
N ASP A 115 7.62 -12.65 10.15
CA ASP A 115 7.31 -12.14 11.48
C ASP A 115 8.04 -10.81 11.73
N MET A 116 7.26 -9.80 12.13
CA MET A 116 7.78 -8.54 12.66
C MET A 116 8.03 -8.72 14.16
N ASP A 117 9.08 -9.45 14.51
CA ASP A 117 9.49 -9.58 15.90
C ASP A 117 9.93 -8.22 16.44
N SER A 118 9.28 -7.79 17.52
CA SER A 118 9.57 -6.54 18.24
C SER A 118 11.03 -6.46 18.70
N ALA A 119 11.69 -7.61 18.89
CA ALA A 119 13.06 -7.71 19.37
C ALA A 119 14.13 -7.32 18.34
N ASN A 120 13.79 -7.28 17.05
CA ASN A 120 14.71 -6.95 15.96
C ASN A 120 14.24 -5.75 15.11
N ARG A 121 13.30 -4.94 15.63
CA ARG A 121 12.92 -3.70 14.94
C ARG A 121 14.11 -2.73 15.02
N PRO A 122 14.68 -2.29 13.88
CA PRO A 122 15.67 -1.23 13.92
C PRO A 122 15.04 -0.01 14.59
N ASP A 123 15.76 0.65 15.49
CA ASP A 123 15.32 1.90 16.09
C ASP A 123 15.38 2.99 15.01
N ILE A 124 14.23 3.26 14.39
CA ILE A 124 14.10 4.25 13.32
C ILE A 124 13.45 5.55 13.86
N GLY A 125 13.53 5.79 15.18
CA GLY A 125 12.97 6.98 15.83
C GLY A 125 11.45 7.08 15.68
N ASN A 126 10.96 8.26 15.28
CA ASN A 126 9.53 8.57 15.14
C ASN A 126 8.80 7.75 14.05
N LEU A 127 9.52 7.13 13.12
CA LEU A 127 8.92 6.28 12.08
C LEU A 127 8.33 4.98 12.63
N GLN A 128 8.65 4.62 13.87
CA GLN A 128 8.08 3.46 14.55
C GLN A 128 6.55 3.56 14.67
N GLU A 129 6.01 4.78 14.78
CA GLU A 129 4.57 5.06 14.86
C GLU A 129 3.85 4.85 13.52
N LEU A 130 4.57 4.77 12.41
CA LEU A 130 4.00 4.51 11.07
C LEU A 130 3.94 3.01 10.74
N VAL A 131 4.50 2.15 11.59
CA VAL A 131 4.45 0.69 11.38
C VAL A 131 3.04 0.17 11.69
N TRP A 132 2.45 -0.55 10.74
CA TRP A 132 1.15 -1.18 10.90
C TRP A 132 1.19 -2.28 11.98
N ASP A 133 0.35 -2.16 13.01
CA ASP A 133 0.21 -3.15 14.08
C ASP A 133 -1.18 -3.11 14.73
N PRO A 134 -2.12 -3.99 14.31
CA PRO A 134 -3.50 -4.00 14.82
C PRO A 134 -3.60 -4.41 16.29
N ARG A 135 -2.53 -4.95 16.88
CA ARG A 135 -2.49 -5.31 18.31
C ARG A 135 -2.40 -4.05 19.17
N ILE A 136 -1.72 -3.02 18.66
CA ILE A 136 -1.41 -1.79 19.37
C ILE A 136 -2.34 -0.65 18.93
N ARG A 137 -2.63 -0.55 17.63
CA ARG A 137 -3.37 0.59 17.05
C ARG A 137 -4.79 0.18 16.66
N GLY A 138 -5.78 0.88 17.21
CA GLY A 138 -7.19 0.66 16.88
C GLY A 138 -7.55 1.02 15.43
N SER A 139 -6.82 1.96 14.83
CA SER A 139 -6.95 2.35 13.42
C SER A 139 -6.58 1.25 12.42
N ASP A 140 -5.79 0.27 12.87
CA ASP A 140 -5.21 -0.77 12.02
C ASP A 140 -6.04 -2.07 12.05
N ARG A 141 -7.11 -2.13 12.87
CA ARG A 141 -8.00 -3.28 13.07
C ARG A 141 -9.15 -3.34 12.07
#